data_AF-A0A2D8EN36-F1
#
_entry.id   AF-A0A2D8EN36-F1
#
_cell.length_a   1.000
_cell.length_b   1.000
_cell.length_c   1.000
_cell.angle_alpha   90.00
_cell.angle_beta   90.00
_cell.angle_gamma   90.00
#
_symmetry.space_group_name_H-M   'P 1'
#
loop_
_entity.id
_entity.type
_entity.pdbx_description
1 polymer ?
#
loop_
_entity_poly.entity_id
_entity_poly.type
_entity_poly.pdbx_seq_one_letter_code
_entity_poly.pdbx_strand_id
1 'polypeptide(L)'
;MAQKRKLSEADVTDVDSFEDTDLYMDAEGKGAVLGTLEAPDNSKENKKTIAGAAGVEPEEGDAGGVKEDVFADLFDGEGLSETFKSKVKGIFEAELGRRTESITESLKESFQTELEEKVSELTESMSTKVDEYLNYVIENWMEENKLAVETGMRLQIAESFIDDLKGLFENHFIQVPDSKVNLLDDLFEKNEETKKNLDEALEINSELLGALESYRKNEIAHHISEGLTELDKEKFFNLSEEVSFEDEKTYSEKLVGIKESYFKKTKSAPVLTEETETHEPEKVIVEGSDAMSGYLRALERNNR
;
A
#
# COMPACT_ATOMS: atom_id res chain seq x y z
N MET A 1 -21.20 49.81 -39.60
CA MET A 1 -22.33 48.86 -39.55
C MET A 1 -22.05 47.86 -38.44
N ALA A 2 -22.71 47.99 -37.29
CA ALA A 2 -22.53 47.12 -36.14
C ALA A 2 -23.58 46.00 -36.18
N GLN A 3 -23.16 44.76 -36.38
CA GLN A 3 -24.02 43.59 -36.22
C GLN A 3 -23.84 43.03 -34.81
N LYS A 4 -24.87 43.28 -33.99
CA LYS A 4 -25.12 42.64 -32.70
C LYS A 4 -25.17 41.12 -32.89
N ARG A 5 -24.22 40.37 -32.30
CA ARG A 5 -24.42 38.96 -31.98
C ARG A 5 -25.07 38.90 -30.60
N LYS A 6 -26.24 38.26 -30.53
CA LYS A 6 -27.01 38.02 -29.31
C LYS A 6 -26.20 37.11 -28.40
N LEU A 7 -25.96 37.54 -27.15
CA LEU A 7 -25.81 36.60 -26.03
C LEU A 7 -27.22 36.02 -25.81
N SER A 8 -27.46 34.77 -26.17
CA SER A 8 -28.62 34.01 -25.68
C SER A 8 -28.29 33.48 -24.29
N GLU A 9 -29.29 33.51 -23.43
CA GLU A 9 -29.31 33.02 -22.05
C GLU A 9 -28.28 31.94 -21.74
N ALA A 10 -27.50 32.18 -20.68
CA ALA A 10 -26.94 31.11 -19.89
C ALA A 10 -28.10 30.24 -19.40
N ASP A 11 -28.07 28.96 -19.79
CA ASP A 11 -28.89 27.92 -19.18
C ASP A 11 -28.41 27.79 -17.73
N VAL A 12 -29.03 28.57 -16.86
CA VAL A 12 -28.96 28.35 -15.41
C VAL A 12 -29.73 27.07 -15.21
N THR A 13 -29.00 25.96 -15.15
CA THR A 13 -29.56 24.69 -14.73
C THR A 13 -30.08 24.89 -13.32
N ASP A 14 -31.41 24.91 -13.19
CA ASP A 14 -32.13 24.86 -11.92
C ASP A 14 -31.56 23.70 -11.10
N VAL A 15 -30.96 24.00 -9.95
CA VAL A 15 -30.34 23.02 -9.05
C VAL A 15 -31.39 22.42 -8.10
N ASP A 16 -32.68 22.74 -8.28
CA ASP A 16 -33.72 22.53 -7.27
C ASP A 16 -34.77 21.46 -7.60
N SER A 17 -34.54 20.53 -8.53
CA SER A 17 -35.52 19.44 -8.78
C SER A 17 -34.94 18.05 -9.01
N PHE A 18 -33.98 17.64 -8.17
CA PHE A 18 -33.50 16.24 -8.13
C PHE A 18 -34.38 15.34 -7.24
N GLU A 19 -35.62 15.72 -6.97
CA GLU A 19 -36.61 14.82 -6.37
C GLU A 19 -37.49 14.27 -7.49
N ASP A 20 -37.13 13.09 -7.99
CA ASP A 20 -38.00 12.31 -8.85
C ASP A 20 -39.21 11.85 -8.01
N THR A 21 -40.32 12.59 -8.11
CA THR A 21 -41.52 12.38 -7.29
C THR A 21 -42.17 11.02 -7.53
N ASP A 22 -41.79 10.32 -8.60
CA ASP A 22 -42.31 9.01 -8.96
C ASP A 22 -41.62 7.87 -8.20
N LEU A 23 -40.53 8.13 -7.45
CA LEU A 23 -39.82 7.10 -6.67
C LEU A 23 -40.64 6.53 -5.50
N TYR A 24 -41.67 7.25 -5.04
CA TYR A 24 -42.40 6.96 -3.80
C TYR A 24 -43.91 6.76 -3.98
N MET A 25 -44.40 6.70 -5.23
CA MET A 25 -45.83 6.69 -5.52
C MET A 25 -46.37 5.30 -5.88
N ASP A 26 -46.16 4.31 -4.99
CA ASP A 26 -46.92 3.06 -5.01
C ASP A 26 -47.82 2.95 -3.76
N ALA A 27 -49.12 2.76 -3.98
CA ALA A 27 -50.13 2.58 -2.94
C ALA A 27 -50.06 1.21 -2.22
N GLU A 28 -49.12 0.34 -2.59
CA GLU A 28 -48.94 -1.01 -2.02
C GLU A 28 -47.91 -1.09 -0.88
N GLY A 29 -47.26 0.02 -0.51
CA GLY A 29 -46.38 0.09 0.67
C GLY A 29 -45.11 -0.76 0.57
N LYS A 30 -44.68 -1.11 -0.65
CA LYS A 30 -43.36 -1.69 -0.91
C LYS A 30 -42.46 -0.59 -1.44
N GLY A 31 -41.27 -0.47 -0.84
CA GLY A 31 -40.37 0.67 -0.98
C GLY A 31 -39.89 0.97 -2.39
N ALA A 32 -39.15 2.08 -2.49
CA ALA A 32 -38.64 2.68 -3.72
C ALA A 32 -38.24 1.65 -4.78
N VAL A 33 -38.91 1.70 -5.93
CA VAL A 33 -38.43 1.03 -7.14
C VAL A 33 -37.22 1.83 -7.58
N LEU A 34 -36.03 1.28 -7.33
CA LEU A 34 -34.79 1.79 -7.91
C LEU A 34 -34.97 1.76 -9.43
N GLY A 35 -35.19 2.93 -10.04
CA GLY A 35 -35.12 3.08 -11.47
C GLY A 35 -33.77 2.53 -11.90
N THR A 36 -33.78 1.53 -12.78
CA THR A 36 -32.56 1.11 -13.48
C THR A 36 -32.02 2.36 -14.16
N LEU A 37 -30.94 2.92 -13.62
CA LEU A 37 -30.23 4.01 -14.25
C LEU A 37 -29.67 3.46 -15.56
N GLU A 38 -30.43 3.62 -16.65
CA GLU A 38 -29.88 3.55 -17.99
C GLU A 38 -28.96 4.75 -18.14
N ALA A 39 -27.74 4.64 -17.62
CA ALA A 39 -26.68 5.58 -17.94
C ALA A 39 -26.54 5.59 -19.46
N PRO A 40 -26.66 6.75 -20.14
CA PRO A 40 -26.41 6.80 -21.57
C PRO A 40 -24.99 6.25 -21.82
N ASP A 41 -24.88 5.25 -22.69
CA ASP A 41 -23.61 4.64 -23.11
C ASP A 41 -22.75 5.67 -23.87
N ASN A 42 -22.14 6.57 -23.10
CA ASN A 42 -21.24 7.61 -23.56
C ASN A 42 -19.85 7.03 -23.89
N SER A 43 -19.68 5.71 -23.84
CA SER A 43 -18.44 5.04 -24.26
C SER A 43 -18.05 5.44 -25.68
N LYS A 44 -19.04 5.63 -26.58
CA LYS A 44 -18.78 6.07 -27.96
C LYS A 44 -18.34 7.53 -28.07
N GLU A 45 -18.94 8.43 -27.28
CA GLU A 45 -18.57 9.86 -27.21
C GLU A 45 -17.18 10.04 -26.59
N ASN A 46 -16.88 9.28 -25.53
CA ASN A 46 -15.58 9.29 -24.84
C ASN A 46 -14.47 8.68 -25.71
N LYS A 47 -14.74 7.57 -26.42
CA LYS A 47 -13.81 7.01 -27.41
C LYS A 47 -13.52 7.99 -28.55
N LYS A 48 -14.53 8.75 -29.01
CA LYS A 48 -14.39 9.73 -30.09
C LYS A 48 -13.59 10.97 -29.68
N THR A 49 -13.77 11.46 -28.45
CA THR A 49 -13.02 12.61 -27.92
C THR A 49 -11.54 12.26 -27.66
N ILE A 50 -11.27 11.04 -27.19
CA ILE A 50 -9.90 10.54 -27.00
C ILE A 50 -9.21 10.27 -28.35
N ALA A 51 -9.92 9.68 -29.33
CA ALA A 51 -9.40 9.52 -30.69
C ALA A 51 -9.14 10.87 -31.39
N GLY A 52 -9.96 11.90 -31.12
CA GLY A 52 -9.75 13.26 -31.60
C GLY A 52 -8.51 13.95 -31.01
N ALA A 53 -8.16 13.63 -29.75
CA ALA A 53 -6.92 14.11 -29.11
C ALA A 53 -5.68 13.35 -29.62
N ALA A 54 -5.83 12.09 -30.05
CA ALA A 54 -4.79 11.29 -30.68
C ALA A 54 -4.51 11.70 -32.15
N GLY A 55 -5.49 12.33 -32.81
CA GLY A 55 -5.38 12.84 -34.17
C GLY A 55 -4.63 14.17 -34.33
N VAL A 56 -4.01 14.69 -33.26
CA VAL A 56 -3.11 15.84 -33.39
C VAL A 56 -1.89 15.38 -34.20
N GLU A 57 -1.87 15.76 -35.47
CA GLU A 57 -0.75 15.52 -36.37
C GLU A 57 0.54 16.01 -35.70
N PRO A 58 1.57 15.17 -35.54
CA PRO A 58 2.90 15.68 -35.26
C PRO A 58 3.28 16.58 -36.44
N GLU A 59 3.87 17.74 -36.16
CA GLU A 59 4.51 18.59 -37.17
C GLU A 59 5.23 17.69 -38.18
N GLU A 60 4.93 17.87 -39.49
CA GLU A 60 5.69 17.24 -40.56
C GLU A 60 7.17 17.49 -40.28
N GLY A 61 7.86 16.46 -39.82
CA GLY A 61 9.30 16.53 -39.60
C GLY A 61 9.94 16.76 -40.96
N ASP A 62 10.55 17.94 -41.13
CA ASP A 62 11.38 18.27 -42.30
C ASP A 62 12.28 17.06 -42.57
N ALA A 63 11.98 16.35 -43.66
CA ALA A 63 12.75 15.22 -44.12
C ALA A 63 14.08 15.79 -44.64
N GLY A 64 14.97 16.11 -43.70
CA GLY A 64 16.26 16.70 -43.97
C GLY A 64 16.93 15.89 -45.07
N GLY A 65 17.07 16.52 -46.24
CA GLY A 65 17.63 15.90 -47.42
C GLY A 65 18.90 15.15 -47.08
N VAL A 66 19.13 14.03 -47.75
CA VAL A 66 20.28 13.15 -47.51
C VAL A 66 21.52 14.02 -47.35
N LYS A 67 22.09 14.05 -46.13
CA LYS A 67 23.20 14.94 -45.80
C LYS A 67 24.24 14.78 -46.90
N GLU A 68 24.55 15.91 -47.53
CA GLU A 68 25.37 15.95 -48.74
C GLU A 68 26.72 15.24 -48.54
N ASP A 69 27.20 15.24 -47.29
CA ASP A 69 28.36 14.51 -46.79
C ASP A 69 28.28 12.98 -46.98
N VAL A 70 27.14 12.34 -46.69
CA VAL A 70 27.01 10.87 -46.79
C VAL A 70 26.98 10.43 -48.26
N PHE A 71 26.37 11.24 -49.12
CA PHE A 71 26.31 10.97 -50.55
C PHE A 71 27.65 11.27 -51.24
N ALA A 72 28.40 12.27 -50.73
CA ALA A 72 29.75 12.57 -51.18
C ALA A 72 30.72 11.45 -50.77
N ASP A 73 30.72 11.03 -49.52
CA ASP A 73 31.60 9.99 -48.98
C ASP A 73 31.41 8.61 -49.65
N LEU A 74 30.20 8.31 -50.15
CA LEU A 74 29.89 7.03 -50.82
C LEU A 74 30.45 6.93 -52.25
N PHE A 75 30.61 8.07 -52.93
CA PHE A 75 30.99 8.14 -54.35
C PHE A 75 32.31 8.90 -54.59
N ASP A 76 33.07 9.18 -53.53
CA ASP A 76 34.39 9.78 -53.63
C ASP A 76 35.40 8.69 -54.00
N GLY A 77 36.06 8.84 -55.15
CA GLY A 77 37.01 7.87 -55.70
C GLY A 77 36.51 7.02 -56.88
N GLU A 78 35.20 6.91 -57.12
CA GLU A 78 34.64 6.40 -58.38
C GLU A 78 34.46 7.58 -59.34
N GLY A 79 35.18 7.59 -60.47
CA GLY A 79 35.15 8.66 -61.49
C GLY A 79 33.82 8.77 -62.26
N LEU A 80 32.71 8.94 -61.55
CA LEU A 80 31.36 9.08 -62.08
C LEU A 80 31.10 10.51 -62.52
N SER A 81 30.33 10.68 -63.61
CA SER A 81 29.94 12.00 -64.09
C SER A 81 29.03 12.72 -63.09
N GLU A 82 29.17 14.03 -62.99
CA GLU A 82 28.37 14.89 -62.12
C GLU A 82 26.86 14.78 -62.40
N THR A 83 26.51 14.55 -63.67
CA THR A 83 25.13 14.31 -64.11
C THR A 83 24.55 12.96 -63.67
N PHE A 84 25.39 11.94 -63.48
CA PHE A 84 24.98 10.65 -62.94
C PHE A 84 24.77 10.75 -61.42
N LYS A 85 25.69 11.41 -60.70
CA LYS A 85 25.57 11.64 -59.25
C LYS A 85 24.28 12.37 -58.89
N SER A 86 23.91 13.42 -59.63
CA SER A 86 22.65 14.16 -59.40
C SER A 86 21.38 13.32 -59.64
N LYS A 87 21.37 12.47 -60.69
CA LYS A 87 20.22 11.58 -60.96
C LYS A 87 20.09 10.47 -59.91
N VAL A 88 21.20 9.88 -59.48
CA VAL A 88 21.19 8.84 -58.44
C VAL A 88 20.82 9.45 -57.09
N LYS A 89 21.29 10.67 -56.77
CA LYS A 89 20.86 11.42 -55.57
C LYS A 89 19.35 11.63 -55.55
N GLY A 90 18.76 12.11 -56.64
CA GLY A 90 17.30 12.31 -56.72
C GLY A 90 16.48 11.02 -56.63
N ILE A 91 16.95 9.91 -57.23
CA ILE A 91 16.28 8.61 -57.11
C ILE A 91 16.41 8.04 -55.69
N PHE A 92 17.58 8.19 -55.06
CA PHE A 92 17.84 7.72 -53.71
C PHE A 92 17.07 8.53 -52.66
N GLU A 93 17.03 9.85 -52.80
CA GLU A 93 16.20 10.75 -51.97
C GLU A 93 14.72 10.43 -52.12
N ALA A 94 14.23 10.23 -53.35
CA ALA A 94 12.84 9.84 -53.58
C ALA A 94 12.49 8.47 -52.95
N GLU A 95 13.39 7.48 -53.07
CA GLU A 95 13.16 6.16 -52.47
C GLU A 95 13.29 6.19 -50.94
N LEU A 96 14.21 6.99 -50.38
CA LEU A 96 14.29 7.22 -48.94
C LEU A 96 13.05 7.93 -48.41
N GLY A 97 12.55 8.95 -49.12
CA GLY A 97 11.31 9.64 -48.78
C GLY A 97 10.15 8.66 -48.74
N ARG A 98 9.98 7.86 -49.82
CA ARG A 98 8.95 6.81 -49.89
C ARG A 98 9.08 5.78 -48.77
N ARG A 99 10.31 5.35 -48.46
CA ARG A 99 10.55 4.37 -47.39
C ARG A 99 10.32 4.95 -46.01
N THR A 100 10.69 6.20 -45.79
CA THR A 100 10.45 6.93 -44.54
C THR A 100 8.96 7.07 -44.33
N GLU A 101 8.22 7.58 -45.31
CA GLU A 101 6.76 7.73 -45.26
C GLU A 101 6.05 6.40 -44.99
N SER A 102 6.47 5.32 -45.66
CA SER A 102 5.94 3.97 -45.38
C SER A 102 6.22 3.49 -43.94
N ILE A 103 7.39 3.81 -43.38
CA ILE A 103 7.71 3.49 -41.98
C ILE A 103 6.88 4.36 -41.03
N THR A 104 6.74 5.66 -41.31
CA THR A 104 5.94 6.59 -40.51
C THR A 104 4.48 6.17 -40.48
N GLU A 105 3.91 5.75 -41.60
CA GLU A 105 2.53 5.31 -41.69
C GLU A 105 2.32 3.97 -40.98
N SER A 106 3.23 3.00 -41.14
CA SER A 106 3.18 1.75 -40.37
C SER A 106 3.32 1.98 -38.87
N LEU A 107 4.17 2.93 -38.46
CA LEU A 107 4.34 3.29 -37.06
C LEU A 107 3.08 3.98 -36.51
N LYS A 108 2.47 4.89 -37.27
CA LYS A 108 1.21 5.55 -36.93
C LYS A 108 0.07 4.55 -36.77
N GLU A 109 -0.05 3.59 -37.68
CA GLU A 109 -1.05 2.52 -37.59
C GLU A 109 -0.85 1.66 -36.34
N SER A 110 0.41 1.30 -36.02
CA SER A 110 0.73 0.52 -34.82
C SER A 110 0.41 1.28 -33.53
N PHE A 111 0.75 2.57 -33.45
CA PHE A 111 0.46 3.40 -32.28
C PHE A 111 -1.04 3.69 -32.14
N GLN A 112 -1.74 3.91 -33.25
CA GLN A 112 -3.19 4.11 -33.21
C GLN A 112 -3.90 2.86 -32.68
N THR A 113 -3.46 1.68 -33.13
CA THR A 113 -4.00 0.39 -32.68
C THR A 113 -3.72 0.16 -31.20
N GLU A 114 -2.47 0.37 -30.77
CA GLU A 114 -2.07 0.21 -29.35
C GLU A 114 -2.82 1.20 -28.45
N LEU A 115 -2.98 2.45 -28.89
CA LEU A 115 -3.70 3.47 -28.14
C LEU A 115 -5.19 3.10 -28.02
N GLU A 116 -5.83 2.65 -29.09
CA GLU A 116 -7.24 2.25 -29.06
C GLU A 116 -7.47 1.02 -28.17
N GLU A 117 -6.56 0.05 -28.19
CA GLU A 117 -6.57 -1.09 -27.29
C GLU A 117 -6.44 -0.63 -25.83
N LYS A 118 -5.45 0.21 -25.52
CA LYS A 118 -5.20 0.74 -24.16
C LYS A 118 -6.36 1.59 -23.64
N VAL A 119 -6.96 2.41 -24.50
CA VAL A 119 -8.13 3.22 -24.15
C VAL A 119 -9.34 2.33 -23.88
N SER A 120 -9.55 1.29 -24.69
CA SER A 120 -10.65 0.34 -24.44
C SER A 120 -10.44 -0.42 -23.13
N GLU A 121 -9.24 -0.93 -22.89
CA GLU A 121 -8.86 -1.62 -21.64
C GLU A 121 -9.07 -0.72 -20.41
N LEU A 122 -8.63 0.54 -20.49
CA LEU A 122 -8.79 1.51 -19.40
C LEU A 122 -10.27 1.86 -19.18
N THR A 123 -11.04 2.06 -20.24
CA THR A 123 -12.46 2.40 -20.14
C THR A 123 -13.25 1.26 -19.51
N GLU A 124 -12.99 0.02 -19.93
CA GLU A 124 -13.63 -1.17 -19.36
C GLU A 124 -13.24 -1.36 -17.89
N SER A 125 -11.95 -1.26 -17.58
CA SER A 125 -11.46 -1.33 -16.19
C SER A 125 -12.08 -0.24 -15.29
N MET A 126 -12.19 0.98 -15.80
CA MET A 126 -12.77 2.10 -15.05
C MET A 126 -14.28 1.94 -14.89
N SER A 127 -15.00 1.45 -15.91
CA SER A 127 -16.43 1.13 -15.81
C SER A 127 -16.67 0.08 -14.73
N THR A 128 -15.93 -1.03 -14.76
CA THR A 128 -16.09 -2.10 -13.75
C THR A 128 -15.81 -1.60 -12.34
N LYS A 129 -14.77 -0.78 -12.14
CA LYS A 129 -14.46 -0.20 -10.83
C LYS A 129 -15.53 0.77 -10.35
N VAL A 130 -16.09 1.58 -11.25
CA VAL A 130 -17.19 2.49 -10.92
C VAL A 130 -18.44 1.69 -10.54
N ASP A 131 -18.76 0.64 -11.29
CA ASP A 131 -19.90 -0.24 -10.98
C ASP A 131 -19.71 -0.95 -9.64
N GLU A 132 -18.51 -1.46 -9.35
CA GLU A 132 -18.18 -2.08 -8.08
C GLU A 132 -18.32 -1.10 -6.91
N TYR A 133 -17.78 0.12 -7.05
CA TYR A 133 -17.91 1.16 -6.03
C TYR A 133 -19.36 1.58 -5.82
N LEU A 134 -20.13 1.73 -6.91
CA LEU A 134 -21.52 2.15 -6.84
C LEU A 134 -22.40 1.05 -6.22
N ASN A 135 -22.15 -0.22 -6.55
CA ASN A 135 -22.81 -1.35 -5.88
C ASN A 135 -22.48 -1.38 -4.38
N TYR A 136 -21.21 -1.20 -4.00
CA TYR A 136 -20.83 -1.14 -2.58
C TYR A 136 -21.54 0.00 -1.83
N VAL A 137 -21.58 1.20 -2.42
CA VAL A 137 -22.27 2.35 -1.81
C VAL A 137 -23.77 2.09 -1.71
N ILE A 138 -24.40 1.51 -2.73
CA ILE A 138 -25.83 1.17 -2.69
C ILE A 138 -26.12 0.12 -1.63
N GLU A 139 -25.33 -0.95 -1.55
CA GLU A 139 -25.51 -2.00 -0.56
C GLU A 139 -25.41 -1.44 0.87
N ASN A 140 -24.37 -0.65 1.16
CA ASN A 140 -24.23 -0.02 2.46
C ASN A 140 -25.36 0.96 2.74
N TRP A 141 -25.76 1.79 1.77
CA TRP A 141 -26.87 2.72 1.94
C TRP A 141 -28.18 1.98 2.22
N MET A 142 -28.45 0.87 1.53
CA MET A 142 -29.63 0.05 1.78
C MET A 142 -29.60 -0.61 3.17
N GLU A 143 -28.44 -1.09 3.60
CA GLU A 143 -28.26 -1.68 4.93
C GLU A 143 -28.43 -0.64 6.04
N GLU A 144 -27.79 0.52 5.90
CA GLU A 144 -27.90 1.64 6.83
C GLU A 144 -29.34 2.18 6.91
N ASN A 145 -30.02 2.35 5.77
CA ASN A 145 -31.42 2.79 5.77
C ASN A 145 -32.33 1.77 6.42
N LYS A 146 -32.12 0.47 6.17
CA LYS A 146 -32.90 -0.58 6.83
C LYS A 146 -32.73 -0.49 8.35
N LEU A 147 -31.50 -0.30 8.84
CA LEU A 147 -31.22 -0.16 10.26
C LEU A 147 -31.84 1.11 10.84
N ALA A 148 -31.76 2.23 10.13
CA ALA A 148 -32.37 3.49 10.52
C ALA A 148 -33.91 3.39 10.59
N VAL A 149 -34.55 2.78 9.59
CA VAL A 149 -36.00 2.54 9.56
C VAL A 149 -36.42 1.58 10.67
N GLU A 150 -35.68 0.49 10.91
CA GLU A 150 -35.97 -0.43 12.01
C GLU A 150 -35.85 0.25 13.37
N THR A 151 -34.80 1.02 13.59
CA THR A 151 -34.59 1.76 14.84
C THR A 151 -35.66 2.84 15.01
N GLY A 152 -36.00 3.56 13.94
CA GLY A 152 -37.08 4.54 13.92
C GLY A 152 -38.43 3.92 14.25
N MET A 153 -38.78 2.78 13.65
CA MET A 153 -40.01 2.04 13.96
C MET A 153 -40.01 1.53 15.41
N ARG A 154 -38.90 0.97 15.90
CA ARG A 154 -38.79 0.53 17.30
C ARG A 154 -38.97 1.70 18.26
N LEU A 155 -38.41 2.87 17.96
CA LEU A 155 -38.57 4.07 18.77
C LEU A 155 -40.02 4.56 18.74
N GLN A 156 -40.66 4.61 17.57
CA GLN A 156 -42.08 4.98 17.45
C GLN A 156 -43.00 4.02 18.19
N ILE A 157 -42.74 2.70 18.10
CA ILE A 157 -43.49 1.69 18.86
C ILE A 157 -43.26 1.88 20.36
N ALA A 158 -42.02 2.14 20.79
CA ALA A 158 -41.70 2.39 22.19
C ALA A 158 -42.35 3.67 22.71
N GLU A 159 -42.36 4.74 21.92
CA GLU A 159 -43.00 6.02 22.25
C GLU A 159 -44.51 5.86 22.34
N SER A 160 -45.16 5.24 21.35
CA SER A 160 -46.60 4.91 21.38
C SER A 160 -46.94 4.03 22.58
N PHE A 161 -46.10 3.03 22.89
CA PHE A 161 -46.31 2.17 24.04
C PHE A 161 -46.17 2.93 25.37
N ILE A 162 -45.19 3.84 25.48
CA ILE A 162 -44.99 4.68 26.66
C ILE A 162 -46.15 5.67 26.82
N ASP A 163 -46.65 6.25 25.73
CA ASP A 163 -47.80 7.15 25.74
C ASP A 163 -49.09 6.41 26.13
N ASP A 164 -49.32 5.21 25.60
CA ASP A 164 -50.46 4.36 25.98
C ASP A 164 -50.36 3.93 27.45
N LEU A 165 -49.15 3.59 27.91
CA LEU A 165 -48.86 3.24 29.29
C LEU A 165 -49.04 4.44 30.22
N LYS A 166 -48.63 5.64 29.81
CA LYS A 166 -48.91 6.89 30.53
C LYS A 166 -50.41 7.15 30.62
N GLY A 167 -51.14 7.01 29.51
CA GLY A 167 -52.59 7.11 29.50
C GLY A 167 -53.25 6.08 30.42
N LEU A 168 -52.76 4.85 30.46
CA LEU A 168 -53.22 3.81 31.39
C LEU A 168 -52.91 4.18 32.86
N PHE A 169 -51.70 4.68 33.14
CA PHE A 169 -51.29 5.11 34.47
C PHE A 169 -52.09 6.31 34.99
N GLU A 170 -52.38 7.28 34.13
CA GLU A 170 -53.26 8.42 34.43
C GLU A 170 -54.71 7.96 34.69
N ASN A 171 -55.24 7.03 33.89
CA ASN A 171 -56.60 6.54 34.03
C ASN A 171 -56.81 5.59 35.23
N HIS A 172 -55.77 4.86 35.65
CA HIS A 172 -55.88 3.86 36.72
C HIS A 172 -55.27 4.26 38.08
N PHE A 173 -54.73 5.47 38.25
CA PHE A 173 -54.09 5.92 39.50
C PHE A 173 -53.24 4.84 40.18
N ILE A 174 -52.46 4.12 39.39
CA ILE A 174 -51.39 3.29 39.94
C ILE A 174 -50.27 4.28 40.23
N GLN A 175 -50.21 4.79 41.46
CA GLN A 175 -49.01 5.45 41.97
C GLN A 175 -47.87 4.46 41.74
N VAL A 176 -46.99 4.77 40.79
CA VAL A 176 -45.75 4.04 40.58
C VAL A 176 -45.02 4.10 41.93
N PRO A 177 -44.81 2.95 42.61
CA PRO A 177 -44.12 2.98 43.88
C PRO A 177 -42.71 3.54 43.65
N ASP A 178 -42.29 4.50 44.47
CA ASP A 178 -40.96 5.13 44.43
C ASP A 178 -39.80 4.10 44.48
N SER A 179 -40.09 2.83 44.83
CA SER A 179 -39.13 1.73 44.80
C SER A 179 -38.57 1.39 43.42
N LYS A 180 -39.23 1.75 42.30
CA LYS A 180 -38.69 1.51 40.95
C LYS A 180 -37.70 2.58 40.47
N VAL A 181 -37.69 3.77 41.08
CA VAL A 181 -36.66 4.79 40.82
C VAL A 181 -35.30 4.30 41.32
N ASN A 182 -35.29 3.62 42.48
CA ASN A 182 -34.08 3.00 43.03
C ASN A 182 -33.51 1.87 42.14
N LEU A 183 -34.34 1.16 41.37
CA LEU A 183 -33.84 0.12 40.45
C LEU A 183 -33.09 0.72 39.26
N LEU A 184 -33.45 1.94 38.84
CA LEU A 184 -32.73 2.61 37.76
C LEU A 184 -31.36 3.07 38.25
N ASP A 185 -31.30 3.61 39.47
CA ASP A 185 -30.04 3.98 40.12
C ASP A 185 -29.16 2.73 40.35
N ASP A 186 -29.72 1.61 40.81
CA ASP A 186 -29.00 0.33 40.94
C ASP A 186 -28.49 -0.20 39.58
N LEU A 187 -29.25 0.00 38.50
CA LEU A 187 -28.84 -0.38 37.15
C LEU A 187 -27.73 0.53 36.62
N PHE A 188 -27.78 1.84 36.90
CA PHE A 188 -26.71 2.78 36.56
C PHE A 188 -25.43 2.46 37.33
N GLU A 189 -25.52 2.18 38.62
CA GLU A 189 -24.38 1.80 39.45
C GLU A 189 -23.74 0.49 38.95
N LYS A 190 -24.55 -0.52 38.63
CA LYS A 190 -24.05 -1.76 38.00
C LYS A 190 -23.45 -1.54 36.61
N ASN A 191 -23.98 -0.60 35.83
CA ASN A 191 -23.46 -0.31 34.50
C ASN A 191 -22.07 0.34 34.60
N GLU A 192 -21.91 1.31 35.50
CA GLU A 192 -20.61 1.93 35.78
C GLU A 192 -19.60 0.94 36.37
N GLU A 193 -20.04 0.06 37.28
CA GLU A 193 -19.21 -1.03 37.79
C GLU A 193 -18.78 -2.00 36.67
N THR A 194 -19.70 -2.34 35.76
CA THR A 194 -19.39 -3.23 34.62
C THR A 194 -18.42 -2.57 33.64
N LYS A 195 -18.58 -1.28 33.36
CA LYS A 195 -17.62 -0.52 32.53
C LYS A 195 -16.24 -0.51 33.17
N LYS A 196 -16.17 -0.21 34.47
CA LYS A 196 -14.90 -0.21 35.19
C LYS A 196 -14.21 -1.58 35.15
N ASN A 197 -14.97 -2.66 35.39
CA ASN A 197 -14.44 -4.02 35.28
C ASN A 197 -13.98 -4.36 33.86
N LEU A 198 -14.65 -3.83 32.84
CA LEU A 198 -14.26 -4.00 31.44
C LEU A 198 -12.95 -3.26 31.14
N ASP A 199 -12.82 -2.02 31.60
CA ASP A 199 -11.59 -1.23 31.43
C ASP A 199 -10.40 -1.90 32.15
N GLU A 200 -10.59 -2.36 33.39
CA GLU A 200 -9.59 -3.14 34.12
C GLU A 200 -9.21 -4.43 33.39
N ALA A 201 -10.19 -5.16 32.83
CA ALA A 201 -9.93 -6.36 32.05
C ALA A 201 -9.17 -6.06 30.74
N LEU A 202 -9.45 -4.94 30.08
CA LEU A 202 -8.73 -4.49 28.88
C LEU A 202 -7.30 -4.09 29.20
N GLU A 203 -7.07 -3.40 30.31
CA GLU A 203 -5.74 -3.02 30.78
C GLU A 203 -4.91 -4.28 31.10
N ILE A 204 -5.46 -5.22 31.87
CA ILE A 204 -4.83 -6.52 32.13
C ILE A 204 -4.56 -7.28 30.84
N ASN A 205 -5.48 -7.25 29.87
CA ASN A 205 -5.28 -7.92 28.58
C ASN A 205 -4.13 -7.28 27.78
N SER A 206 -4.05 -5.95 27.75
CA SER A 206 -2.97 -5.22 27.09
C SER A 206 -1.61 -5.51 27.75
N GLU A 207 -1.55 -5.54 29.08
CA GLU A 207 -0.35 -5.92 29.82
C GLU A 207 0.06 -7.37 29.54
N LEU A 208 -0.89 -8.31 29.53
CA LEU A 208 -0.64 -9.72 29.22
C LEU A 208 -0.14 -9.90 27.77
N LEU A 209 -0.69 -9.17 26.81
CA LEU A 209 -0.22 -9.19 25.43
C LEU A 209 1.20 -8.64 25.31
N GLY A 210 1.50 -7.50 25.96
CA GLY A 210 2.86 -6.95 25.99
C GLY A 210 3.87 -7.89 26.65
N ALA A 211 3.48 -8.55 27.75
CA ALA A 211 4.29 -9.58 28.38
C ALA A 211 4.50 -10.77 27.43
N LEU A 212 3.44 -11.29 26.80
CA LEU A 212 3.50 -12.40 25.85
C LEU A 212 4.45 -12.08 24.69
N GLU A 213 4.36 -10.89 24.10
CA GLU A 213 5.26 -10.44 23.04
C GLU A 213 6.71 -10.42 23.52
N SER A 214 6.98 -9.89 24.72
CA SER A 214 8.33 -9.88 25.28
C SER A 214 8.88 -11.29 25.50
N TYR A 215 8.05 -12.22 25.98
CA TYR A 215 8.43 -13.62 26.15
C TYR A 215 8.75 -14.29 24.82
N ARG A 216 7.93 -14.06 23.78
CA ARG A 216 8.16 -14.61 22.43
C ARG A 216 9.41 -14.02 21.77
N LYS A 217 9.62 -12.70 21.86
CA LYS A 217 10.86 -12.04 21.42
C LYS A 217 12.09 -12.69 22.05
N ASN A 218 12.06 -12.85 23.38
CA ASN A 218 13.16 -13.46 24.13
C ASN A 218 13.39 -14.92 23.73
N GLU A 219 12.34 -15.72 23.56
CA GLU A 219 12.42 -17.12 23.13
C GLU A 219 13.08 -17.23 21.74
N ILE A 220 12.63 -16.44 20.77
CA ILE A 220 13.16 -16.43 19.40
C ILE A 220 14.61 -15.92 19.39
N ALA A 221 14.90 -14.83 20.11
CA ALA A 221 16.24 -14.27 20.22
C ALA A 221 17.22 -15.27 20.87
N HIS A 222 16.79 -15.97 21.92
CA HIS A 222 17.58 -17.05 22.53
C HIS A 222 17.87 -18.17 21.53
N HIS A 223 16.85 -18.70 20.85
CA HIS A 223 17.00 -19.77 19.86
C HIS A 223 17.96 -19.38 18.72
N ILE A 224 17.89 -18.14 18.23
CA ILE A 224 18.79 -17.67 17.17
C ILE A 224 20.20 -17.39 17.71
N SER A 225 20.33 -16.98 18.98
CA SER A 225 21.63 -16.75 19.63
C SER A 225 22.41 -18.04 19.94
N GLU A 226 21.77 -19.21 19.85
CA GLU A 226 22.45 -20.50 20.01
C GLU A 226 23.60 -20.63 18.99
N GLY A 227 24.80 -20.89 19.52
CA GLY A 227 26.05 -20.98 18.75
C GLY A 227 26.90 -19.70 18.68
N LEU A 228 26.46 -18.57 19.25
CA LEU A 228 27.28 -17.38 19.44
C LEU A 228 28.09 -17.46 20.76
N THR A 229 29.23 -16.76 20.82
CA THR A 229 29.99 -16.60 22.09
C THR A 229 29.23 -15.69 23.05
N GLU A 230 29.48 -15.77 24.36
CA GLU A 230 28.71 -15.01 25.35
C GLU A 230 28.76 -13.48 25.11
N LEU A 231 29.91 -12.97 24.67
CA LEU A 231 30.10 -11.56 24.31
C LEU A 231 29.35 -11.19 23.02
N ASP A 232 29.26 -12.11 22.06
CA ASP A 232 28.49 -11.92 20.82
C ASP A 232 26.98 -12.00 21.08
N LYS A 233 26.55 -12.81 22.05
CA LYS A 233 25.14 -12.87 22.47
C LYS A 233 24.68 -11.55 23.08
N GLU A 234 25.45 -10.96 24.01
CA GLU A 234 25.09 -9.65 24.59
C GLU A 234 24.94 -8.56 23.52
N LYS A 235 25.86 -8.53 22.53
CA LYS A 235 25.76 -7.63 21.38
C LYS A 235 24.55 -7.92 20.49
N PHE A 236 24.24 -9.20 20.28
CA PHE A 236 23.07 -9.63 19.51
C PHE A 236 21.76 -9.26 20.21
N PHE A 237 21.68 -9.42 21.53
CA PHE A 237 20.51 -9.03 22.32
C PHE A 237 20.25 -7.52 22.23
N ASN A 238 21.29 -6.70 22.44
CA ASN A 238 21.18 -5.24 22.29
C ASN A 238 20.67 -4.83 20.89
N LEU A 239 21.14 -5.53 19.85
CA LEU A 239 20.72 -5.25 18.47
C LEU A 239 19.32 -5.80 18.15
N SER A 240 18.88 -6.86 18.86
CA SER A 240 17.55 -7.46 18.72
C SER A 240 16.44 -6.66 19.42
N GLU A 241 16.78 -5.87 20.45
CA GLU A 241 15.84 -4.98 21.15
C GLU A 241 15.39 -3.80 20.29
N GLU A 242 16.21 -3.37 19.33
CA GLU A 242 15.89 -2.29 18.39
C GLU A 242 14.94 -2.73 17.25
N VAL A 243 14.70 -4.05 17.11
CA VAL A 243 13.89 -4.61 16.03
C VAL A 243 12.41 -4.67 16.42
N SER A 244 11.53 -4.11 15.57
CA SER A 244 10.07 -4.22 15.76
C SER A 244 9.61 -5.67 15.63
N PHE A 245 8.70 -6.07 16.53
CA PHE A 245 8.02 -7.35 16.46
C PHE A 245 6.65 -7.14 15.85
N GLU A 246 6.44 -7.79 14.71
CA GLU A 246 5.20 -7.75 13.93
C GLU A 246 4.61 -9.15 13.85
N ASP A 247 5.42 -10.12 13.43
CA ASP A 247 5.07 -11.53 13.38
C ASP A 247 6.28 -12.39 13.79
N GLU A 248 6.01 -13.58 14.31
CA GLU A 248 7.06 -14.52 14.75
C GLU A 248 8.02 -14.88 13.62
N LYS A 249 7.51 -15.09 12.39
CA LYS A 249 8.34 -15.45 11.23
C LYS A 249 9.19 -14.28 10.78
N THR A 250 8.59 -13.10 10.60
CA THR A 250 9.31 -11.91 10.13
C THR A 250 10.35 -11.44 11.14
N TYR A 251 10.06 -11.52 12.44
CA TYR A 251 11.02 -11.23 13.49
C TYR A 251 12.20 -12.21 13.45
N SER A 252 11.93 -13.50 13.29
CA SER A 252 12.99 -14.51 13.15
C SER A 252 13.88 -14.28 11.92
N GLU A 253 13.31 -13.91 10.78
CA GLU A 253 14.05 -13.61 9.55
C GLU A 253 14.92 -12.36 9.70
N LYS A 254 14.39 -11.29 10.31
CA LYS A 254 15.16 -10.06 10.62
C LYS A 254 16.35 -10.38 11.54
N LEU A 255 16.13 -11.18 12.58
CA LEU A 255 17.18 -11.60 13.52
C LEU A 255 18.23 -12.53 12.90
N VAL A 256 17.81 -13.46 12.03
CA VAL A 256 18.74 -14.30 11.25
C VAL A 256 19.57 -13.42 10.30
N GLY A 257 18.96 -12.43 9.64
CA GLY A 257 19.66 -11.46 8.81
C GLY A 257 20.72 -10.67 9.59
N ILE A 258 20.40 -10.23 10.80
CA ILE A 258 21.35 -9.59 11.71
C ILE A 258 22.48 -10.55 12.10
N LYS A 259 22.16 -11.79 12.48
CA LYS A 259 23.15 -12.83 12.81
C LYS A 259 24.12 -13.04 11.64
N GLU A 260 23.61 -13.15 10.43
CA GLU A 260 24.44 -13.36 9.24
C GLU A 260 25.25 -12.13 8.84
N SER A 261 24.72 -10.93 9.00
CA SER A 261 25.41 -9.69 8.62
C SER A 261 26.56 -9.36 9.58
N TYR A 262 26.32 -9.46 10.88
CA TYR A 262 27.27 -9.01 11.91
C TYR A 262 28.17 -10.13 12.46
N PHE A 263 27.74 -11.39 12.36
CA PHE A 263 28.45 -12.52 12.98
C PHE A 263 28.87 -13.62 11.99
N LYS A 264 28.70 -13.43 10.66
CA LYS A 264 29.36 -14.30 9.67
C LYS A 264 30.88 -14.16 9.79
N LYS A 265 31.51 -15.18 10.37
CA LYS A 265 32.91 -15.48 10.07
C LYS A 265 32.97 -15.87 8.59
N THR A 266 33.53 -15.00 7.75
CA THR A 266 33.92 -15.34 6.37
C THR A 266 34.74 -16.63 6.39
N LYS A 267 34.17 -17.73 5.91
CA LYS A 267 34.92 -18.94 5.59
C LYS A 267 35.75 -18.66 4.34
N SER A 268 36.94 -18.09 4.54
CA SER A 268 38.02 -18.09 3.56
C SER A 268 39.34 -18.49 4.24
N ALA A 269 39.79 -19.70 3.89
CA ALA A 269 41.14 -20.27 4.02
C ALA A 269 41.62 -20.74 5.42
N PRO A 270 42.53 -21.73 5.46
CA PRO A 270 42.55 -22.81 6.45
C PRO A 270 43.35 -22.48 7.71
N VAL A 271 42.98 -23.20 8.79
CA VAL A 271 43.80 -23.61 9.95
C VAL A 271 45.09 -22.80 10.16
N LEU A 272 45.01 -21.80 11.03
CA LEU A 272 46.13 -21.41 11.88
C LEU A 272 45.72 -21.84 13.30
N THR A 273 46.37 -22.89 13.77
CA THR A 273 46.44 -23.25 15.18
C THR A 273 47.03 -22.06 15.92
N GLU A 274 46.24 -21.40 16.76
CA GLU A 274 46.78 -20.50 17.76
C GLU A 274 46.50 -21.02 19.16
N GLU A 275 47.60 -21.06 19.89
CA GLU A 275 47.85 -21.71 21.14
C GLU A 275 46.97 -21.14 22.25
N THR A 276 46.58 -22.03 23.14
CA THR A 276 45.92 -21.71 24.40
C THR A 276 46.87 -20.83 25.21
N GLU A 277 46.51 -19.57 25.41
CA GLU A 277 47.21 -18.67 26.32
C GLU A 277 46.90 -19.10 27.77
N THR A 278 47.54 -20.18 28.20
CA THR A 278 47.69 -20.49 29.62
C THR A 278 48.79 -19.60 30.17
N HIS A 279 48.39 -18.71 31.07
CA HIS A 279 49.28 -17.89 31.86
C HIS A 279 50.17 -18.80 32.74
N GLU A 280 51.37 -19.11 32.26
CA GLU A 280 52.49 -19.61 33.07
C GLU A 280 53.60 -18.56 33.08
N PRO A 281 54.24 -18.31 34.24
CA PRO A 281 55.07 -17.13 34.45
C PRO A 281 56.38 -17.19 33.65
N GLU A 282 56.67 -16.03 33.07
CA GLU A 282 57.88 -15.65 32.34
C GLU A 282 59.16 -16.14 33.04
N LYS A 283 59.88 -17.09 32.42
CA LYS A 283 61.25 -17.44 32.82
C LYS A 283 62.19 -16.31 32.40
N VAL A 284 62.37 -15.34 33.30
CA VAL A 284 63.46 -14.37 33.23
C VAL A 284 64.77 -15.13 33.41
N ILE A 285 65.58 -15.21 32.35
CA ILE A 285 66.96 -15.69 32.41
C ILE A 285 67.78 -14.58 33.07
N VAL A 286 67.93 -14.65 34.40
CA VAL A 286 68.89 -13.83 35.13
C VAL A 286 70.21 -14.60 35.18
N GLU A 287 71.24 -14.10 34.51
CA GLU A 287 72.63 -14.52 34.74
C GLU A 287 73.04 -14.12 36.16
N GLY A 288 72.75 -15.00 37.13
CA GLY A 288 73.14 -14.87 38.53
C GLY A 288 74.05 -16.01 38.95
N SER A 289 75.15 -15.66 39.63
CA SER A 289 76.20 -16.53 40.18
C SER A 289 75.80 -17.98 40.52
N ASP A 290 76.66 -18.94 40.15
CA ASP A 290 76.53 -20.39 40.27
C ASP A 290 75.96 -20.88 41.62
N ALA A 291 76.34 -20.24 42.73
CA ALA A 291 75.83 -20.57 44.06
C ALA A 291 74.31 -20.32 44.21
N MET A 292 73.76 -19.27 43.58
CA MET A 292 72.34 -18.92 43.65
C MET A 292 71.48 -19.88 42.82
N SER A 293 72.05 -20.42 41.73
CA SER A 293 71.40 -21.43 40.88
C SER A 293 71.21 -22.78 41.58
N GLY A 294 72.14 -23.14 42.47
CA GLY A 294 72.05 -24.34 43.31
C GLY A 294 70.89 -24.29 44.30
N TYR A 295 70.63 -23.12 44.91
CA TYR A 295 69.52 -22.94 45.83
C TYR A 295 68.15 -22.99 45.12
N LEU A 296 68.03 -22.42 43.93
CA LEU A 296 66.79 -22.47 43.15
C LEU A 296 66.42 -23.91 42.75
N ARG A 297 67.40 -24.73 42.34
CA ARG A 297 67.18 -26.15 42.06
C ARG A 297 66.80 -26.97 43.29
N ALA A 298 67.34 -26.63 44.47
CA ALA A 298 66.99 -27.31 45.71
C ALA A 298 65.53 -27.02 46.13
N LEU A 299 65.05 -25.79 45.90
CA LEU A 299 63.66 -25.42 46.14
C LEU A 299 62.69 -26.10 45.15
N GLU A 300 63.03 -26.14 43.86
CA GLU A 300 62.22 -26.85 42.85
C GLU A 300 62.09 -28.35 43.16
N ARG A 301 63.15 -28.98 43.69
CA ARG A 301 63.13 -30.40 44.04
C ARG A 301 62.31 -30.70 45.30
N ASN A 302 62.19 -29.75 46.22
CA ASN A 302 61.43 -29.96 47.46
C ASN A 302 59.92 -29.65 47.32
N ASN A 303 59.50 -29.09 46.18
CA ASN A 303 58.12 -28.68 45.91
C ASN A 303 57.40 -29.61 44.90
N ARG A 304 57.87 -30.86 44.76
CA ARG A 304 57.24 -31.93 43.98
C ARG A 304 56.96 -33.16 44.84
#